data_AF-A0A0R1QQ85-F1
#
_entry.id   AF-A0A0R1QQ85-F1
#
_cell.length_a   1.000
_cell.length_b   1.000
_cell.length_c   1.000
_cell.angle_alpha   90.00
_cell.angle_beta   90.00
_cell.angle_gamma   90.00
#
_symmetry.space_group_name_H-M   'P 1'
#
loop_
_entity.id
_entity.type
_entity.pdbx_description
1 polymer ?
#
loop_
_entity_poly.entity_id
_entity_poly.type
_entity_poly.pdbx_seq_one_letter_code
_entity_poly.pdbx_strand_id
1 'polypeptide(L)'
;MVCPSLAASSIRRIAINLTTAEFSDERVAEALTAFKNEQGGPDELTIEATDVPDTLTMRQITAIYRAGGVRVDIDDVGSDNSFEVVRDLLPYVDGVKFAM
;
A
#
# COMPACT_ATOMS: atom_id res chain seq x y z
N MET A 1 21.21 1.56 6.39
CA MET A 1 21.53 2.63 5.42
C MET A 1 20.54 3.75 5.69
N VAL A 2 20.94 5.03 5.69
CA VAL A 2 20.01 6.16 5.89
C VAL A 2 19.52 6.58 4.52
N CYS A 3 18.22 6.84 4.33
CA CYS A 3 17.68 7.43 3.10
C CYS A 3 17.85 8.97 3.15
N PRO A 4 18.96 9.55 2.63
CA PRO A 4 19.39 10.90 3.02
C PRO A 4 18.49 11.98 2.41
N SER A 5 17.88 11.70 1.26
CA SER A 5 16.96 12.59 0.56
C SER A 5 15.68 12.80 1.35
N LEU A 6 15.12 11.73 1.95
CA LEU A 6 13.89 11.82 2.72
C LEU A 6 14.15 12.31 4.15
N ALA A 7 15.29 11.93 4.74
CA ALA A 7 15.69 12.44 6.06
C ALA A 7 15.85 13.97 6.08
N ALA A 8 16.24 14.58 4.96
CA ALA A 8 16.36 16.03 4.80
C ALA A 8 15.08 16.70 4.26
N SER A 9 14.04 15.93 3.93
CA SER A 9 12.80 16.43 3.34
C SER A 9 11.76 16.77 4.41
N SER A 10 10.97 17.81 4.16
CA SER A 10 9.75 18.09 4.93
C SER A 10 8.58 17.17 4.54
N ILE A 11 8.68 16.45 3.42
CA ILE A 11 7.67 15.49 2.97
C ILE A 11 7.90 14.18 3.70
N ARG A 12 7.04 13.86 4.66
CA ARG A 12 7.15 12.65 5.50
C ARG A 12 5.99 11.67 5.34
N ARG A 13 5.03 11.97 4.45
CA ARG A 13 3.95 11.06 4.06
C ARG A 13 4.07 10.79 2.58
N ILE A 14 4.15 9.52 2.22
CA ILE A 14 4.34 9.07 0.86
C ILE A 14 3.23 8.07 0.56
N ALA A 15 2.63 8.20 -0.63
CA ALA A 15 1.73 7.21 -1.17
C ALA A 15 2.27 6.74 -2.52
N ILE A 16 2.22 5.43 -2.78
CA ILE A 16 2.77 4.81 -3.98
C ILE A 16 1.69 3.91 -4.60
N ASN A 17 1.35 4.19 -5.86
CA ASN A 17 0.53 3.31 -6.67
C ASN A 17 1.33 2.09 -7.13
N LEU A 18 0.75 0.90 -6.98
CA LEU A 18 1.29 -0.35 -7.46
C LEU A 18 0.28 -1.05 -8.36
N THR A 19 0.79 -1.66 -9.43
CA THR A 19 0.01 -2.63 -10.21
C THR A 19 -0.32 -3.84 -9.35
N THR A 20 -1.35 -4.61 -9.70
CA THR A 20 -1.71 -5.83 -8.94
C THR A 20 -0.55 -6.83 -8.85
N ALA A 21 0.29 -6.92 -9.88
CA ALA A 21 1.45 -7.81 -9.89
C ALA A 21 2.52 -7.37 -8.88
N GLU A 22 2.80 -6.06 -8.80
CA GLU A 22 3.75 -5.51 -7.82
C GLU A 22 3.18 -5.55 -6.40
N PHE A 23 1.90 -5.21 -6.26
CA PHE A 23 1.18 -5.25 -4.98
C PHE A 23 1.16 -6.66 -4.40
N SER A 24 1.05 -7.70 -5.24
CA SER A 24 0.96 -9.10 -4.83
C SER A 24 2.32 -9.81 -4.72
N ASP A 25 3.44 -9.15 -5.06
CA ASP A 25 4.79 -9.73 -4.93
C ASP A 25 5.32 -9.52 -3.51
N GLU A 26 5.54 -10.62 -2.78
CA GLU A 26 6.05 -10.60 -1.41
C GLU A 26 7.37 -9.82 -1.27
N ARG A 27 8.26 -9.89 -2.26
CA ARG A 27 9.56 -9.20 -2.21
C ARG A 27 9.39 -7.69 -2.35
N VAL A 28 8.39 -7.25 -3.12
CA VAL A 28 8.02 -5.83 -3.22
C VAL A 28 7.48 -5.35 -1.89
N ALA A 29 6.57 -6.11 -1.28
CA ALA A 29 6.05 -5.80 0.05
C ALA A 29 7.16 -5.73 1.12
N GLU A 30 8.06 -6.71 1.15
CA GLU A 30 9.22 -6.72 2.05
C GLU A 30 10.15 -5.53 1.82
N ALA A 31 10.44 -5.18 0.57
CA ALA A 31 11.28 -4.04 0.25
C ALA A 31 10.65 -2.70 0.70
N LEU A 32 9.34 -2.53 0.52
CA LEU A 32 8.61 -1.33 0.93
C LEU A 32 8.50 -1.21 2.45
N THR A 33 8.25 -2.32 3.15
CA THR A 33 8.26 -2.35 4.62
C THR A 33 9.66 -2.06 5.18
N ALA A 34 10.71 -2.57 4.54
CA ALA A 34 12.09 -2.22 4.89
C ALA A 34 12.33 -0.71 4.69
N PHE A 35 11.97 -0.17 3.52
CA PHE A 35 12.08 1.27 3.22
C PHE A 35 11.34 2.16 4.25
N LYS A 36 10.12 1.78 4.65
CA LYS A 36 9.40 2.48 5.72
C LYS A 36 10.25 2.54 7.00
N ASN A 37 10.81 1.40 7.39
CA ASN A 37 11.48 1.22 8.68
C ASN A 37 12.96 1.61 8.67
N GLU A 38 13.50 2.07 7.54
CA GLU A 38 14.86 2.60 7.47
C GLU A 38 15.01 3.88 8.31
N GLN A 39 16.23 4.11 8.79
CA GLN A 39 16.55 5.35 9.47
C GLN A 39 16.39 6.53 8.48
N GLY A 40 15.50 7.46 8.81
CA GLY A 40 15.14 8.56 7.91
C GLY A 40 14.05 8.23 6.89
N GLY A 41 13.39 7.06 7.04
CA GLY A 41 12.20 6.70 6.27
C GLY A 41 11.00 7.64 6.51
N PRO A 42 9.92 7.46 5.73
CA PRO A 42 8.71 8.26 5.88
C PRO A 42 8.07 8.02 7.24
N ASP A 43 7.34 9.00 7.76
CA ASP A 43 6.51 8.81 8.96
C ASP A 43 5.30 7.93 8.62
N GLU A 44 4.75 8.09 7.41
CA GLU A 44 3.65 7.29 6.87
C GLU A 44 3.96 6.87 5.43
N LEU A 45 3.82 5.58 5.15
CA LEU A 45 3.86 5.02 3.80
C LEU A 45 2.52 4.34 3.53
N THR A 46 1.86 4.75 2.45
CA THR A 46 0.63 4.13 1.97
C THR A 46 0.89 3.50 0.61
N ILE A 47 0.45 2.26 0.44
CA ILE A 47 0.46 1.56 -0.84
C ILE A 47 -0.97 1.55 -1.38
N GLU A 48 -1.10 1.93 -2.63
CA GLU A 48 -2.38 2.08 -3.32
C GLU A 48 -2.45 1.00 -4.40
N ALA A 49 -3.36 0.05 -4.22
CA ALA A 49 -3.62 -0.98 -5.22
C ALA A 49 -4.50 -0.37 -6.32
N THR A 50 -3.97 -0.24 -7.53
CA THR A 50 -4.72 0.31 -8.68
C THR A 50 -5.75 -0.67 -9.23
N ASP A 51 -5.51 -1.98 -9.04
CA ASP A 51 -6.47 -3.06 -9.31
C ASP A 51 -6.29 -4.13 -8.23
N VAL A 52 -7.40 -4.73 -7.81
CA VAL A 52 -7.47 -5.56 -6.61
C VAL A 52 -7.25 -7.05 -6.93
N PRO A 53 -6.40 -7.76 -6.18
CA PRO A 53 -6.28 -9.21 -6.32
C PRO A 53 -7.49 -9.92 -5.70
N ASP A 54 -7.53 -11.25 -5.80
CA ASP A 54 -8.52 -12.05 -5.08
C ASP A 54 -8.38 -11.91 -3.56
N THR A 55 -9.45 -12.25 -2.82
CA THR A 55 -9.51 -12.07 -1.35
C THR A 55 -8.42 -12.83 -0.59
N LEU A 56 -8.01 -14.02 -1.07
CA LEU A 56 -6.97 -14.80 -0.39
C LEU A 56 -5.63 -14.10 -0.51
N THR A 57 -5.27 -13.70 -1.74
CA THR A 57 -4.06 -12.94 -2.04
C THR A 57 -4.07 -11.62 -1.28
N MET A 58 -5.18 -10.87 -1.30
CA MET A 58 -5.34 -9.62 -0.55
C MET A 58 -5.05 -9.81 0.94
N ARG A 59 -5.66 -10.83 1.57
CA ARG A 59 -5.44 -11.13 3.00
C ARG A 59 -3.99 -11.48 3.30
N GLN A 60 -3.33 -12.25 2.44
CA GLN A 60 -1.96 -12.70 2.65
C GLN A 60 -0.99 -11.52 2.54
N ILE A 61 -1.09 -10.73 1.47
CA ILE A 61 -0.10 -9.69 1.20
C ILE A 61 -0.25 -8.48 2.12
N THR A 62 -1.49 -8.09 2.45
CA THR A 62 -1.76 -7.01 3.41
C THR A 62 -1.22 -7.32 4.81
N ALA A 63 -1.09 -8.60 5.18
CA ALA A 63 -0.46 -8.99 6.44
C ALA A 63 1.02 -8.59 6.50
N ILE A 64 1.74 -8.67 5.37
CA ILE A 64 3.15 -8.27 5.28
C ILE A 64 3.26 -6.74 5.41
N TYR A 65 2.48 -5.99 4.63
CA TYR A 65 2.45 -4.53 4.71
C TYR A 65 2.12 -4.04 6.12
N ARG A 66 1.07 -4.59 6.74
CA ARG A 66 0.64 -4.24 8.09
C ARG A 66 1.69 -4.57 9.15
N ALA A 67 2.36 -5.71 9.04
CA ALA A 67 3.46 -6.07 9.95
C ALA A 67 4.62 -5.07 9.90
N GLY A 68 4.86 -4.46 8.73
CA GLY A 68 5.84 -3.40 8.55
C GLY A 68 5.35 -1.98 8.84
N GLY A 69 4.11 -1.80 9.30
CA GLY A 69 3.53 -0.49 9.57
C GLY A 69 3.21 0.33 8.30
N VAL A 70 3.07 -0.34 7.16
CA VAL A 70 2.68 0.26 5.88
C VAL A 70 1.16 0.18 5.75
N ARG A 71 0.54 1.31 5.39
CA ARG A 71 -0.90 1.38 5.13
C ARG A 71 -1.23 0.86 3.74
N VAL A 72 -2.42 0.28 3.57
CA VAL A 72 -2.91 -0.18 2.27
C VAL A 72 -4.25 0.46 1.95
N ASP A 73 -4.33 1.13 0.80
CA ASP A 73 -5.56 1.71 0.26
C ASP A 73 -5.86 1.06 -1.11
N ILE A 74 -7.12 1.06 -1.52
CA ILE A 74 -7.54 0.69 -2.89
C ILE A 74 -7.83 1.98 -3.66
N ASP A 75 -7.21 2.16 -4.83
CA ASP A 75 -7.43 3.32 -5.69
C ASP A 75 -8.56 3.09 -6.71
N ASP A 76 -9.03 4.16 -7.33
CA ASP A 76 -10.00 4.12 -8.45
C ASP A 76 -11.30 3.32 -8.16
N VAL A 77 -11.79 3.41 -6.92
CA VAL A 77 -13.07 2.79 -6.55
C VAL A 77 -14.23 3.54 -7.20
N GLY A 78 -15.09 2.81 -7.91
CA GLY A 78 -16.22 3.35 -8.67
C GLY A 78 -15.94 3.59 -10.16
N SER A 79 -14.67 3.49 -10.59
CA SER A 79 -14.27 3.45 -12.01
C SER A 79 -13.73 2.07 -12.37
N ASP A 80 -12.43 1.85 -12.16
CA ASP A 80 -11.73 0.63 -12.52
C ASP A 80 -12.01 -0.49 -11.51
N ASN A 81 -12.15 -0.13 -10.23
CA ASN A 81 -12.55 -1.05 -9.17
C ASN A 81 -14.01 -0.82 -8.78
N SER A 82 -14.93 -1.73 -9.18
CA SER A 82 -16.33 -1.63 -8.72
C SER A 82 -16.44 -1.74 -7.20
N PHE A 83 -17.36 -0.97 -6.59
CA PHE A 83 -17.54 -0.98 -5.14
C PHE A 83 -17.97 -2.36 -4.63
N GLU A 84 -18.75 -3.11 -5.43
CA GLU A 84 -19.19 -4.47 -5.11
C GLU A 84 -18.02 -5.42 -4.92
N VAL A 85 -16.99 -5.33 -5.77
CA VAL A 85 -15.75 -6.12 -5.66
C VAL A 85 -14.94 -5.69 -4.45
N VAL A 86 -14.80 -4.38 -4.23
CA VAL A 86 -14.00 -3.82 -3.14
C VAL A 86 -14.61 -4.12 -1.76
N ARG A 87 -15.93 -4.21 -1.65
CA ARG A 87 -16.64 -4.40 -0.37
C ARG A 87 -16.11 -5.57 0.45
N ASP A 88 -15.82 -6.69 -0.20
CA ASP A 88 -15.37 -7.90 0.48
C ASP A 88 -13.88 -7.84 0.88
N LEU A 89 -13.14 -6.83 0.39
CA LEU A 89 -11.74 -6.57 0.69
C LEU A 89 -11.53 -5.53 1.79
N LEU A 90 -12.57 -4.74 2.12
CA LEU A 90 -12.53 -3.69 3.15
C LEU A 90 -11.94 -4.12 4.50
N PRO A 91 -12.15 -5.36 5.01
CA PRO A 91 -11.52 -5.79 6.26
C PRO A 91 -9.99 -5.87 6.24
N TYR A 92 -9.37 -5.84 5.06
CA TYR A 92 -7.93 -6.02 4.88
C TYR A 92 -7.18 -4.72 4.57
N VAL A 93 -7.89 -3.62 4.33
CA VAL A 93 -7.31 -2.32 3.94
C VAL A 93 -7.57 -1.24 4.99
N ASP A 94 -6.81 -0.16 4.92
CA ASP A 94 -6.90 1.00 5.80
C ASP A 94 -7.75 2.12 5.19
N GLY A 95 -7.99 2.08 3.88
CA GLY A 95 -8.73 3.11 3.15
C GLY A 95 -9.14 2.70 1.73
N VAL A 96 -9.98 3.54 1.13
CA VAL A 96 -10.38 3.48 -0.28
C VAL A 96 -10.39 4.89 -0.86
N LYS A 97 -10.06 5.02 -2.13
CA LYS A 97 -10.16 6.27 -2.88
C LYS A 97 -11.21 6.12 -3.98
N PHE A 98 -12.21 6.99 -3.93
CA PHE A 98 -13.26 7.01 -4.95
C PHE A 98 -12.81 7.88 -6.13
N ALA A 99 -12.97 7.35 -7.35
CA ALA A 99 -12.90 8.17 -8.56
C ALA A 99 -14.11 9.11 -8.60
N MET A 100 -13.87 10.42 -8.72
CA MET A 100 -14.89 11.48 -8.75
C MET A 100 -14.77 12.36 -9.98
#